data_AF-A0A1J7J8J8-F1
#
_entry.id   AF-A0A1J7J8J8-F1
#
_cell.length_a   1.000
_cell.length_b   1.000
_cell.length_c   1.000
_cell.angle_alpha   90.00
_cell.angle_beta   90.00
_cell.angle_gamma   90.00
#
_symmetry.space_group_name_H-M   'P 1'
#
loop_
_entity.id
_entity.type
_entity.pdbx_description
1 polymer ?
#
loop_
_entity_poly.entity_id
_entity_poly.type
_entity_poly.pdbx_seq_one_letter_code
_entity_poly.pdbx_strand_id
1 'polypeptide(L)'
;MKPIPFLCGLFACTSLTLAWVLYVNHLVNTATVPGDKWHWSERACHEAYGICYNGCNDCIDVSKIEDACAITAAAQSACDARRMWFWADRYPTDCLQAVGSLLEEKDLKRKRFKLRFLYILGLFTAAAGYAAYGAADRFVEWRKRQERRARYWLRDDSGTSQSAPLLRATTISTALISTLLYASAVEAYACTDWHAVHNQPFVSVTDPTLFGNIHGWLSDCYTESYPCGETCDSDKKGSTTCTTAWCNRERPDASPADFVRAAAKMVGTRCGFEMVDVVPGIVDKRIANPRIEGSLWVKISVNRFNGSDGLDGQVLCLSDVVEWPSLVTARDSGIWSRFRLGF
;
A
#
# COMPACT_ATOMS: atom_id res chain seq x y z
N MET A 1 17.37 -27.07 46.14
CA MET A 1 18.51 -26.92 45.21
C MET A 1 17.99 -27.09 43.78
N LYS A 2 18.01 -26.04 42.95
CA LYS A 2 17.66 -26.19 41.53
C LYS A 2 18.78 -27.00 40.85
N PRO A 3 18.44 -27.96 39.98
CA PRO A 3 19.43 -28.86 39.43
C PRO A 3 20.40 -28.10 38.52
N ILE A 4 21.71 -28.32 38.71
CA ILE A 4 22.84 -27.84 37.90
C ILE A 4 22.56 -27.84 36.37
N PRO A 5 21.87 -28.82 35.76
CA PRO A 5 21.52 -28.78 34.33
C PRO A 5 20.72 -27.55 33.87
N PHE A 6 19.95 -26.91 34.77
CA PHE A 6 19.15 -25.74 34.41
C PHE A 6 20.02 -24.49 34.15
N LEU A 7 21.14 -24.36 34.86
CA LEU A 7 22.06 -23.24 34.67
C LEU A 7 22.84 -23.37 33.35
N CYS A 8 23.31 -24.57 33.02
CA CYS A 8 24.01 -24.83 31.76
C CYS A 8 23.13 -24.55 30.53
N GLY A 9 21.84 -24.90 30.59
CA GLY A 9 20.89 -24.62 29.50
C GLY A 9 20.65 -23.12 29.26
N LEU A 10 20.60 -22.32 30.33
CA LEU A 10 20.46 -20.86 30.22
C LEU A 10 21.69 -20.21 29.58
N PHE A 11 22.90 -20.61 29.99
CA PHE A 11 24.14 -20.08 29.37
C PHE A 11 24.20 -20.39 27.88
N ALA A 12 23.88 -21.62 27.45
CA ALA A 12 23.86 -21.99 26.04
C ALA A 12 22.81 -21.21 25.22
N CYS A 13 21.63 -20.97 25.78
CA CYS A 13 20.61 -20.16 25.11
C CYS A 13 21.04 -18.68 24.99
N THR A 14 21.57 -18.10 26.07
CA THR A 14 22.02 -16.70 26.04
C THR A 14 23.18 -16.48 25.07
N SER A 15 24.16 -17.38 25.02
CA SER A 15 25.28 -17.27 24.07
C SER A 15 24.82 -17.41 22.63
N LEU A 16 23.91 -18.35 22.33
CA LEU A 16 23.34 -18.51 20.99
C LEU A 16 22.53 -17.28 20.57
N THR A 17 21.70 -16.73 21.46
CA THR A 17 20.93 -15.51 21.17
C THR A 17 21.83 -14.31 20.94
N LEU A 18 22.89 -14.14 21.74
CA LEU A 18 23.85 -13.04 21.58
C LEU A 18 24.65 -13.18 20.29
N ALA A 19 25.13 -14.39 19.96
CA ALA A 19 25.80 -14.67 18.70
C ALA A 19 24.87 -14.40 17.50
N TRP A 20 23.60 -14.79 17.60
CA TRP A 20 22.59 -14.51 16.57
C TRP A 20 22.33 -13.01 16.41
N VAL A 21 22.19 -12.25 17.50
CA VAL A 21 22.01 -10.79 17.48
C VAL A 21 23.20 -10.12 16.79
N LEU A 22 24.42 -10.49 17.17
CA LEU A 22 25.63 -9.94 16.58
C LEU A 22 25.73 -10.29 15.08
N TYR A 23 25.37 -11.52 14.71
CA TYR A 23 25.34 -11.97 13.33
C TYR A 23 24.34 -11.18 12.47
N VAL A 24 23.08 -11.04 12.91
CA VAL A 24 22.08 -10.24 12.19
C VAL A 24 22.51 -8.78 12.10
N ASN A 25 22.99 -8.20 13.20
CA ASN A 25 23.44 -6.80 13.19
C ASN A 25 24.61 -6.62 12.19
N HIS A 26 25.54 -7.57 12.14
CA HIS A 26 26.59 -7.60 11.14
C HIS A 26 26.01 -7.65 9.73
N LEU A 27 25.08 -8.55 9.42
CA LEU A 27 24.42 -8.64 8.11
C LEU A 27 23.68 -7.35 7.71
N VAL A 28 23.01 -6.68 8.65
CA VAL A 28 22.32 -5.41 8.41
C VAL A 28 23.32 -4.30 8.08
N ASN A 29 24.45 -4.26 8.79
CA ASN A 29 25.47 -3.23 8.62
C ASN A 29 26.33 -3.45 7.36
N THR A 30 26.55 -4.72 6.96
CA THR A 30 27.27 -5.07 5.72
C THR A 30 26.34 -5.26 4.52
N ALA A 31 25.04 -4.99 4.67
CA ALA A 31 24.10 -5.08 3.57
C ALA A 31 24.42 -4.06 2.48
N THR A 32 24.77 -4.56 1.29
CA THR A 32 24.84 -3.83 0.03
C THR A 32 23.71 -4.28 -0.89
N VAL A 33 23.35 -3.47 -1.88
CA VAL A 33 22.44 -3.87 -2.97
C VAL A 33 23.31 -4.09 -4.22
N PRO A 34 23.07 -5.16 -5.00
CA PRO A 34 23.79 -5.36 -6.25
C PRO A 34 23.43 -4.24 -7.26
N GLY A 35 24.41 -3.81 -8.04
CA GLY A 35 24.23 -2.80 -9.08
C GLY A 35 25.39 -1.82 -9.12
N ASP A 36 25.87 -1.50 -10.32
CA ASP A 36 26.80 -0.41 -10.54
C ASP A 36 26.04 0.92 -10.75
N LYS A 37 26.77 2.03 -10.89
CA LYS A 37 26.15 3.35 -11.13
C LYS A 37 25.27 3.37 -12.39
N TRP A 38 25.65 2.59 -13.40
CA TRP A 38 24.89 2.47 -14.64
C TRP A 38 23.54 1.81 -14.40
N HIS A 39 23.51 0.67 -13.71
CA HIS A 39 22.27 -0.02 -13.32
C HIS A 39 21.28 0.90 -12.63
N TRP A 40 21.73 1.71 -11.68
CA TRP A 40 20.86 2.63 -10.95
C TRP A 40 20.38 3.82 -11.79
N SER A 41 21.22 4.30 -12.70
CA SER A 41 20.85 5.36 -13.65
C SER A 41 19.81 4.87 -14.66
N GLU A 42 19.96 3.63 -15.15
CA GLU A 42 19.00 2.97 -16.03
C GLU A 42 17.66 2.74 -15.30
N ARG A 43 17.68 2.27 -14.05
CA ARG A 43 16.47 2.19 -13.23
C ARG A 43 15.84 3.56 -12.99
N ALA A 44 16.62 4.60 -12.73
CA ALA A 44 16.09 5.97 -12.59
C ALA A 44 15.39 6.44 -13.88
N CYS A 45 15.96 6.12 -15.04
CA CYS A 45 15.36 6.42 -16.33
C CYS A 45 13.99 5.74 -16.49
N HIS A 46 13.88 4.45 -16.19
CA HIS A 46 12.64 3.70 -16.40
C HIS A 46 11.62 3.85 -15.27
N GLU A 47 12.03 3.65 -14.01
CA GLU A 47 11.14 3.56 -12.84
C GLU A 47 10.78 4.93 -12.24
N ALA A 48 11.57 5.97 -12.48
CA ALA A 48 11.28 7.31 -11.98
C ALA A 48 10.86 8.24 -13.12
N TYR A 49 11.76 8.61 -14.01
CA TYR A 49 11.45 9.56 -15.07
C TYR A 49 10.48 9.00 -16.10
N GLY A 50 10.64 7.75 -16.53
CA GLY A 50 9.79 7.09 -17.52
C GLY A 50 8.35 7.02 -17.04
N ILE A 51 8.12 6.56 -15.81
CA ILE A 51 6.79 6.55 -15.19
C ILE A 51 6.29 7.98 -14.99
N CYS A 52 7.12 8.91 -14.51
CA CYS A 52 6.68 10.28 -14.26
C CYS A 52 6.27 11.04 -15.55
N TYR A 53 6.98 10.83 -16.66
CA TYR A 53 6.70 11.49 -17.95
C TYR A 53 5.58 10.79 -18.71
N ASN A 54 5.70 9.48 -18.91
CA ASN A 54 4.76 8.74 -19.73
C ASN A 54 3.49 8.36 -18.96
N GLY A 55 3.52 8.48 -17.64
CA GLY A 55 2.44 8.04 -16.78
C GLY A 55 2.31 6.52 -16.84
N CYS A 56 1.06 6.06 -16.84
CA CYS A 56 0.73 4.68 -17.14
C CYS A 56 -0.35 4.62 -18.22
N ASN A 57 -0.40 3.50 -18.94
CA ASN A 57 -1.51 3.19 -19.82
C ASN A 57 -2.53 2.40 -19.01
N ASP A 58 -3.61 3.10 -18.68
CA ASP A 58 -4.83 2.58 -18.07
C ASP A 58 -4.59 1.75 -16.81
N CYS A 59 -3.63 2.18 -15.98
CA CYS A 59 -3.31 1.49 -14.74
C CYS A 59 -4.25 1.86 -13.61
N ILE A 60 -4.52 0.90 -12.73
CA ILE A 60 -5.27 1.11 -11.48
C ILE A 60 -4.44 1.92 -10.47
N ASP A 61 -3.13 1.67 -10.45
CA ASP A 61 -2.22 2.24 -9.46
C ASP A 61 -1.60 3.56 -9.93
N VAL A 62 -2.44 4.59 -10.01
CA VAL A 62 -2.04 5.97 -10.35
C VAL A 62 -1.06 6.56 -9.32
N SER A 63 -1.07 6.04 -8.09
CA SER A 63 -0.18 6.49 -7.01
C SER A 63 1.31 6.28 -7.33
N LYS A 64 1.63 5.25 -8.13
CA LYS A 64 2.99 5.03 -8.62
C LYS A 64 3.53 6.19 -9.46
N ILE A 65 2.67 6.90 -10.19
CA ILE A 65 3.07 8.06 -10.98
C ILE A 65 3.47 9.21 -10.05
N GLU A 66 2.68 9.46 -9.01
CA GLU A 66 2.98 10.48 -8.00
C GLU A 66 4.28 10.16 -7.26
N ASP A 67 4.45 8.92 -6.82
CA ASP A 67 5.67 8.44 -6.16
C ASP A 67 6.90 8.61 -7.07
N ALA A 68 6.79 8.21 -8.35
CA ALA A 68 7.87 8.35 -9.31
C ALA A 68 8.27 9.83 -9.51
N CYS A 69 7.29 10.71 -9.68
CA CYS A 69 7.52 12.15 -9.79
C CYS A 69 7.98 12.81 -8.48
N ALA A 70 7.68 12.23 -7.32
CA ALA A 70 8.18 12.73 -6.03
C ALA A 70 9.66 12.37 -5.83
N ILE A 71 10.08 11.19 -6.29
CA ILE A 71 11.47 10.75 -6.22
C ILE A 71 12.38 11.67 -7.07
N THR A 72 11.94 12.06 -8.27
CA THR A 72 12.71 12.99 -9.12
C THR A 72 12.86 14.37 -8.49
N ALA A 73 11.77 14.91 -7.94
CA ALA A 73 11.78 16.18 -7.21
C ALA A 73 12.64 16.15 -5.93
N ALA A 74 12.77 14.99 -5.29
CA ALA A 74 13.58 14.81 -4.08
C ALA A 74 15.10 14.81 -4.35
N ALA A 75 15.54 14.54 -5.58
CA ALA A 75 16.95 14.53 -5.94
C ALA A 75 17.54 15.94 -5.87
N GLN A 76 17.08 16.83 -6.75
CA GLN A 76 17.44 18.25 -6.79
C GLN A 76 16.31 19.01 -7.50
N SER A 77 16.13 20.29 -7.18
CA SER A 77 15.08 21.12 -7.82
C SER A 77 15.24 21.25 -9.34
N ALA A 78 16.48 21.17 -9.85
CA ALA A 78 16.79 21.17 -11.28
C ALA A 78 16.51 19.81 -11.96
N CYS A 79 16.38 18.73 -11.19
CA CYS A 79 16.09 17.37 -11.65
C CYS A 79 14.61 16.99 -11.47
N ASP A 80 13.77 17.98 -11.15
CA ASP A 80 12.34 17.75 -11.01
C ASP A 80 11.71 17.49 -12.39
N ALA A 81 11.36 16.24 -12.64
CA ALA A 81 10.70 15.82 -13.89
C ALA A 81 9.43 16.65 -14.19
N ARG A 82 8.76 17.18 -13.16
CA ARG A 82 7.57 18.05 -13.31
C ARG A 82 7.89 19.37 -14.00
N ARG A 83 9.16 19.78 -14.00
CA ARG A 83 9.65 21.02 -14.63
C ARG A 83 10.45 20.78 -15.90
N MET A 84 10.80 19.53 -16.19
CA MET A 84 11.71 19.15 -17.27
C MET A 84 11.02 18.48 -18.45
N TRP A 85 9.70 18.22 -18.39
CA TRP A 85 8.99 17.45 -19.41
C TRP A 85 9.00 18.06 -20.82
N PHE A 86 9.24 19.36 -20.94
CA PHE A 86 9.39 20.05 -22.23
C PHE A 86 10.84 20.11 -22.74
N TRP A 87 11.81 19.57 -21.99
CA TRP A 87 13.22 19.62 -22.37
C TRP A 87 13.51 18.68 -23.55
N ALA A 88 14.39 19.13 -24.44
CA ALA A 88 14.87 18.32 -25.56
C ALA A 88 15.70 17.13 -25.05
N ASP A 89 16.56 17.36 -24.04
CA ASP A 89 17.27 16.31 -23.30
C ASP A 89 16.52 16.00 -22.00
N ARG A 90 15.64 15.00 -22.06
CA ARG A 90 14.73 14.65 -20.95
C ARG A 90 15.44 13.98 -19.77
N TYR A 91 16.66 13.47 -19.97
CA TYR A 91 17.36 12.64 -19.00
C TYR A 91 18.83 13.05 -18.82
N PRO A 92 19.11 14.26 -18.27
CA PRO A 92 20.48 14.66 -17.97
C PRO A 92 21.17 13.63 -17.08
N THR A 93 22.40 13.25 -17.42
CA THR A 93 23.17 12.21 -16.72
C THR A 93 23.31 12.49 -15.23
N ASP A 94 23.54 13.75 -14.84
CA ASP A 94 23.67 14.16 -13.44
C ASP A 94 22.39 13.90 -12.66
N CYS A 95 21.23 14.15 -13.29
CA CYS A 95 19.92 13.91 -12.70
C CYS A 95 19.58 12.41 -12.62
N LEU A 96 19.98 11.61 -13.60
CA LEU A 96 19.83 10.15 -13.54
C LEU A 96 20.67 9.55 -12.40
N GLN A 97 21.91 10.01 -12.22
CA GLN A 97 22.78 9.54 -11.14
C GLN A 97 22.24 9.97 -9.77
N ALA A 98 21.76 11.22 -9.64
CA ALA A 98 21.18 11.71 -8.40
C ALA A 98 19.94 10.89 -7.99
N VAL A 99 19.00 10.68 -8.92
CA VAL A 99 17.82 9.84 -8.68
C VAL A 99 18.20 8.38 -8.45
N GLY A 100 19.17 7.85 -9.20
CA GLY A 100 19.67 6.48 -9.05
C GLY A 100 20.21 6.22 -7.63
N SER A 101 20.93 7.17 -7.04
CA SER A 101 21.42 7.05 -5.67
C SER A 101 20.31 7.04 -4.62
N LEU A 102 19.20 7.78 -4.84
CA LEU A 102 18.03 7.71 -3.98
C LEU A 102 17.32 6.35 -4.08
N LEU A 103 17.23 5.77 -5.28
CA LEU A 103 16.68 4.43 -5.49
C LEU A 103 17.53 3.36 -4.81
N GLU A 104 18.86 3.45 -4.95
CA GLU A 104 19.82 2.58 -4.27
C GLU A 104 19.64 2.65 -2.75
N GLU A 105 19.54 3.86 -2.18
CA GLU A 105 19.33 4.05 -0.75
C GLU A 105 17.99 3.47 -0.28
N LYS A 106 16.92 3.64 -1.06
CA LYS A 106 15.59 3.09 -0.76
C LYS A 106 15.62 1.56 -0.71
N ASP A 107 16.27 0.92 -1.68
CA ASP A 107 16.41 -0.54 -1.71
C ASP A 107 17.32 -1.06 -0.59
N LEU A 108 18.39 -0.33 -0.26
CA LEU A 108 19.24 -0.61 0.90
C LEU A 108 18.42 -0.57 2.20
N LYS A 109 17.63 0.49 2.39
CA LYS A 109 16.73 0.63 3.55
C LYS A 109 15.72 -0.50 3.62
N ARG A 110 15.08 -0.85 2.49
CA ARG A 110 14.12 -1.97 2.41
C ARG A 110 14.78 -3.30 2.75
N LYS A 111 15.99 -3.56 2.25
CA LYS A 111 16.76 -4.77 2.55
C LYS A 111 17.12 -4.84 4.03
N ARG A 112 17.62 -3.74 4.62
CA ARG A 112 17.91 -3.64 6.06
C ARG A 112 16.66 -3.83 6.91
N PHE A 113 15.54 -3.27 6.50
CA PHE A 113 14.25 -3.47 7.19
C PHE A 113 13.82 -4.94 7.16
N LYS A 114 13.86 -5.59 5.98
CA LYS A 114 13.51 -7.02 5.85
C LYS A 114 14.40 -7.90 6.73
N LEU A 115 15.71 -7.62 6.78
CA LEU A 115 16.65 -8.33 7.65
C LEU A 115 16.34 -8.13 9.14
N ARG A 116 16.02 -6.90 9.56
CA ARG A 116 15.59 -6.61 10.94
C ARG A 116 14.26 -7.28 11.28
N PHE A 117 13.32 -7.33 10.35
CA PHE A 117 12.04 -8.01 10.53
C PHE A 117 12.22 -9.51 10.70
N LEU A 118 13.08 -10.15 9.89
CA LEU A 118 13.42 -11.58 10.06
C LEU A 118 14.02 -11.87 11.44
N TYR A 119 14.81 -10.94 11.99
CA TYR A 119 15.32 -11.05 13.35
C TYR A 119 14.23 -11.01 14.42
N ILE A 120 13.30 -10.06 14.32
CA ILE A 120 12.16 -9.96 15.24
C ILE A 120 11.32 -11.25 15.16
N LEU A 121 11.10 -11.77 13.96
CA LEU A 121 10.39 -13.04 13.76
C LEU A 121 11.11 -14.22 14.42
N GLY A 122 12.45 -14.28 14.32
CA GLY A 122 13.27 -15.28 15.00
C GLY A 122 13.21 -15.21 16.53
N LEU A 123 13.11 -14.00 17.11
CA LEU A 123 12.89 -13.85 18.55
C LEU A 123 11.51 -14.34 18.98
N PHE A 124 10.47 -14.01 18.21
CA PHE A 124 9.11 -14.48 18.49
C PHE A 124 8.99 -16.00 18.41
N THR A 125 9.64 -16.65 17.44
CA THR A 125 9.62 -18.12 17.35
C THR A 125 10.36 -18.77 18.52
N ALA A 126 11.50 -18.21 18.96
CA ALA A 126 12.20 -18.69 20.15
C ALA A 126 11.36 -18.53 21.44
N ALA A 127 10.69 -17.39 21.62
CA ALA A 127 9.80 -17.14 22.75
C ALA A 127 8.57 -18.07 22.74
N ALA A 128 7.97 -18.30 21.56
CA ALA A 128 6.87 -19.22 21.39
C ALA A 128 7.29 -20.67 21.71
N GLY A 129 8.48 -21.10 21.27
CA GLY A 129 9.05 -22.40 21.62
C GLY A 129 9.25 -22.57 23.13
N TYR A 130 9.77 -21.54 23.81
CA TYR A 130 9.92 -21.55 25.27
C TYR A 130 8.56 -21.64 25.99
N ALA A 131 7.56 -20.89 25.54
CA ALA A 131 6.21 -20.94 26.10
C ALA A 131 5.55 -22.31 25.89
N ALA A 132 5.71 -22.91 24.71
CA ALA A 132 5.20 -24.24 24.39
C ALA A 132 5.84 -25.33 25.26
N TYR A 133 7.16 -25.26 25.47
CA TYR A 133 7.87 -26.15 26.38
C TYR A 133 7.34 -26.05 27.82
N GLY A 134 7.16 -24.82 28.34
CA GLY A 134 6.59 -24.60 29.67
C GLY A 134 5.13 -25.08 29.80
N ALA A 135 4.34 -24.97 28.73
CA ALA A 135 2.98 -25.53 28.69
C ALA A 135 2.98 -27.07 28.70
N ALA A 136 3.89 -27.71 27.94
CA ALA A 136 4.03 -29.16 27.91
C ALA A 136 4.44 -29.73 29.27
N ASP A 137 5.39 -29.08 29.97
CA ASP A 137 5.82 -29.52 31.31
C ASP A 137 4.66 -29.43 32.33
N ARG A 138 3.91 -28.31 32.33
CA ARG A 138 2.69 -28.18 33.14
C ARG A 138 1.63 -29.23 32.81
N PHE A 139 1.48 -29.59 31.54
CA PHE A 139 0.54 -30.62 31.11
C PHE A 139 0.93 -32.00 31.63
N VAL A 140 2.23 -32.36 31.58
CA VAL A 140 2.75 -33.60 32.15
C VAL A 140 2.54 -33.66 33.66
N GLU A 141 2.81 -32.58 34.39
CA GLU A 141 2.51 -32.50 35.82
C GLU A 141 1.02 -32.67 36.11
N TRP A 142 0.17 -31.98 35.36
CA TRP A 142 -1.28 -32.06 35.50
C TRP A 142 -1.77 -33.49 35.27
N ARG A 143 -1.27 -34.20 34.25
CA ARG A 143 -1.59 -35.60 33.98
C ARG A 143 -1.19 -36.51 35.14
N LYS A 144 0.02 -36.34 35.69
CA LYS A 144 0.46 -37.07 36.89
C LYS A 144 -0.43 -36.81 38.10
N ARG A 145 -0.92 -35.58 38.28
CA ARG A 145 -1.88 -35.24 39.37
C ARG A 145 -3.23 -35.90 39.14
N GLN A 146 -3.73 -35.95 37.91
CA GLN A 146 -4.97 -36.66 37.56
C GLN A 146 -4.86 -38.15 37.86
N GLU A 147 -3.76 -38.81 37.46
CA GLU A 147 -3.52 -40.23 37.77
C GLU A 147 -3.44 -40.52 39.28
N ARG A 148 -2.86 -39.59 40.07
CA ARG A 148 -2.87 -39.70 41.54
C ARG A 148 -4.28 -39.57 42.10
N ARG A 149 -5.08 -38.63 41.59
CA ARG A 149 -6.49 -38.48 42.01
C ARG A 149 -7.31 -39.72 41.66
N ALA A 150 -7.15 -40.28 40.45
CA ALA A 150 -7.84 -41.50 40.04
C ALA A 150 -7.51 -42.69 40.97
N ARG A 151 -6.27 -42.79 41.47
CA ARG A 151 -5.89 -43.81 42.45
C ARG A 151 -6.48 -43.59 43.85
N TYR A 152 -6.72 -42.35 44.26
CA TYR A 152 -7.43 -42.06 45.50
C TYR A 152 -8.92 -42.45 45.41
N TRP A 153 -9.58 -42.20 44.27
CA TRP A 153 -10.98 -42.57 44.06
C TRP A 153 -11.25 -44.09 44.03
N LEU A 154 -10.23 -44.93 43.80
CA LEU A 154 -10.34 -46.39 43.84
C LEU A 154 -10.16 -47.01 45.25
N ARG A 155 -9.86 -46.19 46.27
CA ARG A 155 -9.60 -46.66 47.65
C ARG A 155 -10.63 -46.15 48.66
N ASP A 156 -11.56 -45.29 48.26
CA ASP A 156 -12.56 -44.72 49.16
C ASP A 156 -13.95 -44.95 48.59
N ASP A 157 -14.46 -46.17 48.82
CA ASP A 157 -15.87 -46.49 48.67
C ASP A 157 -16.54 -46.33 50.05
N SER A 158 -16.52 -45.11 50.57
CA SER A 158 -17.41 -44.72 51.67
C SER A 158 -17.64 -43.21 51.69
N GLY A 159 -18.70 -42.81 51.00
CA GLY A 159 -19.56 -41.75 51.51
C GLY A 159 -19.12 -40.30 51.31
N THR A 160 -20.00 -39.61 50.59
CA THR A 160 -20.45 -38.22 50.84
C THR A 160 -19.77 -37.05 50.13
N SER A 161 -20.65 -36.33 49.44
CA SER A 161 -20.67 -34.90 49.14
C SER A 161 -19.76 -34.39 48.01
N GLN A 162 -20.39 -34.29 46.84
CA GLN A 162 -19.95 -33.50 45.70
C GLN A 162 -20.07 -32.01 46.01
N SER A 163 -18.96 -31.28 45.96
CA SER A 163 -18.99 -29.84 45.66
C SER A 163 -17.85 -29.53 44.69
N ALA A 164 -18.25 -29.16 43.47
CA ALA A 164 -17.35 -28.84 42.36
C ALA A 164 -16.62 -27.50 42.60
N PRO A 165 -15.32 -27.38 42.25
CA PRO A 165 -14.65 -26.10 42.24
C PRO A 165 -15.03 -25.31 40.98
N LEU A 166 -15.55 -24.11 41.22
CA LEU A 166 -15.81 -23.06 40.24
C LEU A 166 -14.58 -22.79 39.35
N LEU A 167 -14.77 -22.96 38.05
CA LEU A 167 -13.85 -22.56 37.00
C LEU A 167 -13.56 -21.06 37.10
N ARG A 168 -12.29 -20.74 37.36
CA ARG A 168 -11.76 -19.38 37.32
C ARG A 168 -11.91 -18.80 35.92
N ALA A 169 -12.52 -17.63 35.89
CA ALA A 169 -12.62 -16.74 34.75
C ALA A 169 -11.22 -16.39 34.18
N THR A 170 -10.97 -16.78 32.94
CA THR A 170 -9.93 -16.20 32.08
C THR A 170 -10.46 -16.13 30.65
N THR A 171 -11.43 -15.26 30.41
CA THR A 171 -11.92 -14.95 29.05
C THR A 171 -12.35 -13.49 28.96
N ILE A 172 -11.45 -12.56 29.27
CA ILE A 172 -11.62 -11.15 28.91
C ILE A 172 -10.24 -10.63 28.53
N SER A 173 -9.90 -10.67 27.24
CA SER A 173 -8.87 -9.83 26.58
C SER A 173 -8.64 -10.20 25.09
N THR A 174 -9.66 -10.57 24.32
CA THR A 174 -9.51 -10.74 22.85
C THR A 174 -10.55 -10.00 22.02
N ALA A 175 -11.65 -9.51 22.62
CA ALA A 175 -12.71 -8.82 21.88
C ALA A 175 -12.38 -7.37 21.47
N LEU A 176 -11.38 -6.73 22.11
CA LEU A 176 -11.04 -5.31 21.87
C LEU A 176 -10.12 -5.09 20.65
N ILE A 177 -9.49 -6.13 20.11
CA ILE A 177 -8.67 -6.03 18.89
C ILE A 177 -9.54 -6.19 17.63
N SER A 178 -10.69 -6.87 17.73
CA SER A 178 -11.57 -7.10 16.59
C SER A 178 -12.37 -5.86 16.19
N THR A 179 -12.77 -4.98 17.13
CA THR A 179 -13.61 -3.81 16.82
C THR A 179 -12.87 -2.67 16.12
N LEU A 180 -11.53 -2.64 16.14
CA LEU A 180 -10.72 -1.65 15.40
C LEU A 180 -10.46 -2.04 13.94
N LEU A 181 -10.75 -3.29 13.54
CA LEU A 181 -10.53 -3.77 12.16
C LEU A 181 -11.76 -3.61 11.25
N TYR A 182 -12.96 -3.38 11.80
CA TYR A 182 -14.21 -3.36 11.03
C TYR A 182 -14.82 -1.95 10.85
N ALA A 183 -14.17 -0.89 11.35
CA ALA A 183 -14.62 0.49 11.19
C ALA A 183 -13.91 1.23 10.06
N SER A 184 -13.50 0.53 8.99
CA SER A 184 -13.19 1.23 7.74
C SER A 184 -14.53 1.67 7.14
N ALA A 185 -14.84 2.96 7.24
CA ALA A 185 -15.75 3.59 6.30
C ALA A 185 -15.30 3.13 4.89
N VAL A 186 -16.23 2.57 4.12
CA VAL A 186 -15.95 2.12 2.75
C VAL A 186 -15.71 3.38 1.92
N GLU A 187 -14.48 3.88 1.97
CA GLU A 187 -13.98 4.91 1.07
C GLU A 187 -13.98 4.28 -0.31
N ALA A 188 -14.62 4.95 -1.27
CA ALA A 188 -14.71 4.45 -2.64
C ALA A 188 -13.29 4.29 -3.22
N TYR A 189 -13.09 3.29 -4.07
CA TYR A 189 -11.79 2.88 -4.60
C TYR A 189 -11.82 2.79 -6.13
N ALA A 190 -10.67 3.10 -6.74
CA ALA A 190 -10.52 3.02 -8.18
C ALA A 190 -10.68 1.56 -8.67
N CYS A 191 -11.52 1.39 -9.68
CA CYS A 191 -11.77 0.10 -10.33
C CYS A 191 -11.74 0.23 -11.85
N THR A 192 -11.46 -0.88 -12.54
CA THR A 192 -11.49 -1.01 -13.99
C THR A 192 -12.64 -1.91 -14.43
N ASP A 193 -12.88 -2.00 -15.74
CA ASP A 193 -13.76 -3.00 -16.39
C ASP A 193 -15.28 -2.83 -16.21
N TRP A 194 -15.74 -1.97 -15.30
CA TRP A 194 -17.16 -1.65 -15.12
C TRP A 194 -17.74 -0.77 -16.23
N HIS A 195 -16.94 0.16 -16.74
CA HIS A 195 -17.35 1.11 -17.76
C HIS A 195 -16.29 1.19 -18.87
N ALA A 196 -16.74 1.48 -20.08
CA ALA A 196 -15.84 1.70 -21.21
C ALA A 196 -14.97 2.94 -20.97
N VAL A 197 -13.75 2.91 -21.49
CA VAL A 197 -12.87 4.09 -21.54
C VAL A 197 -13.59 5.23 -22.25
N HIS A 198 -13.36 6.45 -21.78
CA HIS A 198 -13.97 7.65 -22.36
C HIS A 198 -12.88 8.64 -22.78
N ASN A 199 -13.04 9.18 -23.99
CA ASN A 199 -12.11 10.14 -24.58
C ASN A 199 -12.88 11.41 -24.93
N GLN A 200 -12.36 12.55 -24.51
CA GLN A 200 -12.86 13.86 -24.92
C GLN A 200 -11.74 14.64 -25.59
N PRO A 201 -11.77 14.75 -26.93
CA PRO A 201 -10.87 15.62 -27.66
C PRO A 201 -11.15 17.10 -27.37
N PHE A 202 -10.10 17.91 -27.49
CA PHE A 202 -10.19 19.36 -27.34
C PHE A 202 -9.22 20.08 -28.26
N VAL A 203 -9.54 21.33 -28.61
CA VAL A 203 -8.73 22.21 -29.46
C VAL A 203 -8.56 23.57 -28.81
N SER A 204 -7.43 24.23 -29.01
CA SER A 204 -7.25 25.60 -28.53
C SER A 204 -8.12 26.58 -29.31
N VAL A 205 -8.74 27.50 -28.59
CA VAL A 205 -9.55 28.58 -29.17
C VAL A 205 -8.67 29.62 -29.89
N THR A 206 -7.42 29.79 -29.45
CA THR A 206 -6.48 30.79 -30.00
C THR A 206 -5.57 30.22 -31.08
N ASP A 207 -5.26 28.92 -31.01
CA ASP A 207 -4.41 28.22 -31.97
C ASP A 207 -5.04 26.86 -32.35
N PRO A 208 -5.80 26.79 -33.46
CA PRO A 208 -6.44 25.56 -33.90
C PRO A 208 -5.50 24.39 -34.19
N THR A 209 -4.18 24.66 -34.29
CA THR A 209 -3.17 23.60 -34.51
C THR A 209 -2.70 22.95 -33.21
N LEU A 210 -3.03 23.54 -32.04
CA LEU A 210 -2.83 22.94 -30.73
C LEU A 210 -4.12 22.20 -30.32
N PHE A 211 -4.02 20.89 -30.17
CA PHE A 211 -5.15 20.04 -29.79
C PHE A 211 -4.69 18.88 -28.91
N GLY A 212 -5.65 18.28 -28.21
CA GLY A 212 -5.38 17.23 -27.25
C GLY A 212 -6.57 16.32 -27.01
N ASN A 213 -6.40 15.47 -26.01
CA ASN A 213 -7.41 14.49 -25.60
C ASN A 213 -7.35 14.32 -24.08
N ILE A 214 -8.53 14.29 -23.46
CA ILE A 214 -8.72 13.88 -22.07
C ILE A 214 -9.18 12.44 -22.09
N HIS A 215 -8.35 11.56 -21.56
CA HIS A 215 -8.58 10.13 -21.53
C HIS A 215 -8.89 9.67 -20.11
N GLY A 216 -10.09 9.14 -19.87
CA GLY A 216 -10.49 8.53 -18.60
C GLY A 216 -10.69 7.01 -18.76
N TRP A 217 -10.19 6.25 -17.78
CA TRP A 217 -10.25 4.78 -17.78
C TRP A 217 -10.67 4.17 -16.44
N LEU A 218 -10.65 4.93 -15.35
CA LEU A 218 -11.06 4.46 -14.02
C LEU A 218 -12.49 4.83 -13.72
N SER A 219 -13.14 3.96 -12.96
CA SER A 219 -14.43 4.22 -12.32
C SER A 219 -14.23 4.30 -10.80
N ASP A 220 -15.16 4.97 -10.12
CA ASP A 220 -15.22 4.96 -8.66
C ASP A 220 -16.12 3.82 -8.21
N CYS A 221 -15.58 2.88 -7.44
CA CYS A 221 -16.33 1.73 -6.97
C CYS A 221 -16.42 1.74 -5.45
N TYR A 222 -17.51 1.17 -4.93
CA TYR A 222 -17.64 0.86 -3.52
C TYR A 222 -18.19 -0.54 -3.32
N THR A 223 -17.90 -1.11 -2.16
CA THR A 223 -18.41 -2.42 -1.77
C THR A 223 -19.74 -2.23 -1.04
N GLU A 224 -20.82 -2.66 -1.68
CA GLU A 224 -22.15 -2.68 -1.08
C GLU A 224 -22.39 -4.05 -0.43
N SER A 225 -22.80 -4.05 0.85
CA SER A 225 -23.26 -5.26 1.52
C SER A 225 -24.76 -5.45 1.31
N TYR A 226 -25.17 -6.63 0.86
CA TYR A 226 -26.58 -6.96 0.60
C TYR A 226 -26.94 -8.34 1.16
N PRO A 227 -28.19 -8.56 1.58
CA PRO A 227 -28.64 -9.87 2.05
C PRO A 227 -28.65 -10.86 0.89
N CYS A 228 -27.96 -11.99 1.03
CA CYS A 228 -27.84 -13.01 -0.02
C CYS A 228 -28.30 -14.41 0.41
N GLY A 229 -28.75 -14.55 1.65
CA GLY A 229 -29.28 -15.80 2.18
C GLY A 229 -29.50 -15.73 3.68
N GLU A 230 -29.77 -16.88 4.28
CA GLU A 230 -29.92 -17.04 5.72
C GLU A 230 -29.14 -18.28 6.15
N THR A 231 -28.43 -18.16 7.27
CA THR A 231 -27.80 -19.29 7.95
C THR A 231 -28.62 -19.61 9.19
N CYS A 232 -29.22 -20.79 9.20
CA CYS A 232 -30.11 -21.23 10.27
C CYS A 232 -29.43 -22.30 11.12
N ASP A 233 -29.32 -22.04 12.43
CA ASP A 233 -28.89 -23.04 13.40
C ASP A 233 -30.11 -23.60 14.14
N SER A 234 -30.18 -24.92 14.24
CA SER A 234 -31.24 -25.61 14.98
C SER A 234 -30.70 -26.15 16.30
N ASP A 235 -31.29 -25.70 17.40
CA ASP A 235 -30.94 -26.16 18.73
C ASP A 235 -31.47 -27.58 18.97
N LYS A 236 -30.84 -28.32 19.91
CA LYS A 236 -31.29 -29.67 20.33
C LYS A 236 -32.74 -29.71 20.87
N LYS A 237 -33.34 -28.54 21.15
CA LYS A 237 -34.74 -28.39 21.60
C LYS A 237 -35.73 -28.14 20.43
N GLY A 238 -35.26 -28.13 19.19
CA GLY A 238 -36.08 -27.88 18.00
C GLY A 238 -36.37 -26.39 17.72
N SER A 239 -35.69 -25.47 18.41
CA SER A 239 -35.74 -24.04 18.09
C SER A 239 -34.77 -23.74 16.96
N THR A 240 -35.23 -23.16 15.87
CA THR A 240 -34.39 -22.73 14.74
C THR A 240 -34.21 -21.23 14.78
N THR A 241 -32.96 -20.78 14.85
CA THR A 241 -32.62 -19.36 14.82
C THR A 241 -31.87 -19.08 13.52
N CYS A 242 -32.46 -18.25 12.65
CA CYS A 242 -31.87 -17.86 11.39
C CYS A 242 -31.19 -16.50 11.51
N THR A 243 -29.98 -16.39 10.97
CA THR A 243 -29.23 -15.14 10.84
C THR A 243 -29.06 -14.82 9.37
N THR A 244 -29.31 -13.57 8.99
CA THR A 244 -29.15 -13.13 7.59
C THR A 244 -27.67 -13.23 7.20
N ALA A 245 -27.40 -13.96 6.13
CA ALA A 245 -26.10 -13.99 5.49
C ALA A 245 -25.95 -12.74 4.60
N TRP A 246 -24.87 -12.00 4.83
CA TRP A 246 -24.54 -10.80 4.07
C TRP A 246 -23.45 -11.13 3.06
N CYS A 247 -23.69 -10.77 1.81
CA CYS A 247 -22.70 -10.83 0.74
C CYS A 247 -22.28 -9.43 0.36
N ASN A 248 -21.09 -9.33 -0.22
CA ASN A 248 -20.56 -8.09 -0.76
C ASN A 248 -20.65 -8.14 -2.28
N ARG A 249 -21.07 -7.04 -2.89
CA ARG A 249 -20.92 -6.81 -4.34
C ARG A 249 -20.26 -5.46 -4.55
N GLU A 250 -19.45 -5.37 -5.58
CA GLU A 250 -18.93 -4.09 -6.03
C GLU A 250 -20.02 -3.35 -6.82
N ARG A 251 -20.11 -2.04 -6.63
CA ARG A 251 -20.98 -1.16 -7.40
C ARG A 251 -20.18 0.06 -7.87
N PRO A 252 -20.30 0.45 -9.16
CA PRO A 252 -19.76 1.71 -9.62
C PRO A 252 -20.64 2.87 -9.16
N ASP A 253 -20.01 3.95 -8.72
CA ASP A 253 -20.63 5.23 -8.37
C ASP A 253 -20.41 6.27 -9.48
N ALA A 254 -19.16 6.45 -9.93
CA ALA A 254 -18.79 7.38 -10.99
C ALA A 254 -18.12 6.67 -12.16
N SER A 255 -18.51 7.03 -13.38
CA SER A 255 -17.95 6.47 -14.61
C SER A 255 -16.75 7.27 -15.12
N PRO A 256 -15.90 6.71 -16.01
CA PRO A 256 -14.80 7.44 -16.64
C PRO A 256 -15.29 8.71 -17.37
N ALA A 257 -16.51 8.70 -17.90
CA ALA A 257 -17.11 9.85 -18.56
C ALA A 257 -17.38 11.01 -17.59
N ASP A 258 -17.72 10.73 -16.33
CA ASP A 258 -17.97 11.76 -15.33
C ASP A 258 -16.67 12.47 -14.93
N PHE A 259 -15.59 11.69 -14.77
CA PHE A 259 -14.24 12.21 -14.54
C PHE A 259 -13.74 13.06 -15.71
N VAL A 260 -13.90 12.56 -16.94
CA VAL A 260 -13.53 13.30 -18.16
C VAL A 260 -14.34 14.59 -18.28
N ARG A 261 -15.65 14.57 -17.99
CA ARG A 261 -16.49 15.78 -18.03
C ARG A 261 -16.06 16.82 -16.99
N ALA A 262 -15.69 16.38 -15.79
CA ALA A 262 -15.15 17.25 -14.75
C ALA A 262 -13.82 17.89 -15.19
N ALA A 263 -12.90 17.09 -15.75
CA ALA A 263 -11.64 17.58 -16.30
C ALA A 263 -11.85 18.53 -17.48
N ALA A 264 -12.73 18.20 -18.43
CA ALA A 264 -13.09 19.00 -19.60
C ALA A 264 -13.58 20.40 -19.20
N LYS A 265 -14.42 20.49 -18.15
CA LYS A 265 -14.87 21.78 -17.61
C LYS A 265 -13.69 22.63 -17.15
N MET A 266 -12.71 22.06 -16.46
CA MET A 266 -11.54 22.81 -16.00
C MET A 266 -10.62 23.20 -17.15
N VAL A 267 -10.34 22.28 -18.08
CA VAL A 267 -9.54 22.52 -19.27
C VAL A 267 -10.12 23.66 -20.11
N GLY A 268 -11.44 23.65 -20.33
CA GLY A 268 -12.10 24.69 -21.12
C GLY A 268 -12.18 26.04 -20.41
N THR A 269 -12.64 26.06 -19.15
CA THR A 269 -12.85 27.32 -18.42
C THR A 269 -11.56 27.99 -17.95
N ARG A 270 -10.51 27.22 -17.63
CA ARG A 270 -9.25 27.77 -17.09
C ARG A 270 -8.19 27.99 -18.15
N CYS A 271 -8.11 27.10 -19.15
CA CYS A 271 -7.00 27.10 -20.11
C CYS A 271 -7.40 27.50 -21.54
N GLY A 272 -8.67 27.82 -21.77
CA GLY A 272 -9.13 28.38 -23.05
C GLY A 272 -9.17 27.36 -24.20
N PHE A 273 -9.52 26.12 -23.88
CA PHE A 273 -9.75 25.06 -24.87
C PHE A 273 -11.24 24.83 -25.10
N GLU A 274 -11.59 24.45 -26.32
CA GLU A 274 -12.94 24.05 -26.70
C GLU A 274 -12.99 22.53 -26.86
N MET A 275 -14.01 21.88 -26.28
CA MET A 275 -14.22 20.45 -26.44
C MET A 275 -14.81 20.17 -27.81
N VAL A 276 -14.24 19.21 -28.54
CA VAL A 276 -14.66 18.85 -29.90
C VAL A 276 -14.85 17.35 -30.03
N ASP A 277 -15.60 16.92 -31.04
CA ASP A 277 -15.88 15.50 -31.25
C ASP A 277 -14.66 14.72 -31.78
N VAL A 278 -13.82 15.38 -32.60
CA VAL A 278 -12.67 14.75 -33.27
C VAL A 278 -11.54 15.77 -33.45
N VAL A 279 -10.29 15.31 -33.35
CA VAL A 279 -9.08 16.08 -33.68
C VAL A 279 -8.32 15.43 -34.84
N PRO A 280 -7.65 16.20 -35.71
CA PRO A 280 -7.14 15.72 -36.99
C PRO A 280 -5.80 14.95 -36.92
N GLY A 281 -5.25 14.66 -35.74
CA GLY A 281 -3.91 14.09 -35.63
C GLY A 281 -3.63 13.28 -34.36
N ILE A 282 -2.38 12.85 -34.22
CA ILE A 282 -1.90 12.03 -33.10
C ILE A 282 -1.73 12.90 -31.85
N VAL A 283 -2.24 12.40 -30.73
CA VAL A 283 -2.14 13.02 -29.41
C VAL A 283 -1.36 12.08 -28.49
N ASP A 284 -0.03 12.18 -28.51
CA ASP A 284 0.88 11.27 -27.81
C ASP A 284 1.62 11.91 -26.62
N LYS A 285 1.55 13.24 -26.46
CA LYS A 285 2.33 13.95 -25.43
C LYS A 285 1.50 14.17 -24.17
N ARG A 286 1.66 13.29 -23.19
CA ARG A 286 1.04 13.43 -21.87
C ARG A 286 1.52 14.71 -21.16
N ILE A 287 0.60 15.42 -20.51
CA ILE A 287 0.90 16.49 -19.56
C ILE A 287 1.39 15.85 -18.25
N ALA A 288 2.64 16.09 -17.89
CA ALA A 288 3.30 15.43 -16.76
C ALA A 288 2.91 16.03 -15.39
N ASN A 289 1.64 15.87 -15.00
CA ASN A 289 1.15 16.19 -13.66
C ASN A 289 0.41 14.99 -13.05
N PRO A 290 1.09 14.12 -12.25
CA PRO A 290 0.50 13.01 -11.48
C PRO A 290 -0.81 13.30 -10.74
N ARG A 291 -1.11 14.55 -10.37
CA ARG A 291 -2.37 14.86 -9.66
C ARG A 291 -3.57 14.89 -10.59
N ILE A 292 -3.34 15.10 -11.89
CA ILE A 292 -4.38 14.92 -12.91
C ILE A 292 -4.82 13.45 -12.88
N GLU A 293 -3.89 12.49 -12.94
CA GLU A 293 -4.22 11.07 -12.84
C GLU A 293 -4.66 10.66 -11.43
N GLY A 294 -4.09 11.25 -10.38
CA GLY A 294 -4.37 10.85 -8.99
C GLY A 294 -5.68 11.40 -8.43
N SER A 295 -6.11 12.59 -8.85
CA SER A 295 -7.29 13.29 -8.31
C SER A 295 -8.47 13.30 -9.27
N LEU A 296 -8.20 13.37 -10.57
CA LEU A 296 -9.24 13.41 -11.59
C LEU A 296 -9.39 12.09 -12.34
N TRP A 297 -8.46 11.14 -12.12
CA TRP A 297 -8.46 9.82 -12.78
C TRP A 297 -8.54 9.88 -14.30
N VAL A 298 -7.93 10.93 -14.86
CA VAL A 298 -7.79 11.15 -16.28
C VAL A 298 -6.33 11.39 -16.65
N LYS A 299 -6.02 11.21 -17.92
CA LYS A 299 -4.75 11.52 -18.55
C LYS A 299 -5.04 12.59 -19.59
N ILE A 300 -4.37 13.73 -19.46
CA ILE A 300 -4.44 14.80 -20.45
C ILE A 300 -3.22 14.69 -21.34
N SER A 301 -3.45 14.63 -22.65
CA SER A 301 -2.39 14.61 -23.65
C SER A 301 -2.63 15.68 -24.70
N VAL A 302 -1.54 16.20 -25.28
CA VAL A 302 -1.52 17.19 -26.35
C VAL A 302 -0.71 16.69 -27.53
N ASN A 303 -0.91 17.26 -28.71
CA ASN A 303 -0.15 16.95 -29.91
C ASN A 303 1.26 17.57 -29.90
N ARG A 304 1.46 18.69 -29.19
CA ARG A 304 2.75 19.40 -29.08
C ARG A 304 2.84 20.19 -27.78
N PHE A 305 4.06 20.46 -27.34
CA PHE A 305 4.35 21.29 -26.16
C PHE A 305 4.77 22.72 -26.53
N ASN A 306 5.42 22.90 -27.69
CA ASN A 306 5.99 24.18 -28.10
C ASN A 306 5.21 24.78 -29.29
N GLY A 307 5.08 26.10 -29.28
CA GLY A 307 4.64 26.93 -30.41
C GLY A 307 5.83 27.62 -31.09
N SER A 308 5.56 28.67 -31.89
CA SER A 308 6.58 29.49 -32.55
C SER A 308 7.53 30.19 -31.58
N ASP A 309 7.03 30.56 -30.39
CA ASP A 309 7.71 31.45 -29.45
C ASP A 309 8.20 30.75 -28.18
N GLY A 310 8.21 29.40 -28.16
CA GLY A 310 8.65 28.60 -27.02
C GLY A 310 7.53 27.71 -26.44
N LEU A 311 7.57 27.46 -25.12
CA LEU A 311 6.55 26.67 -24.44
C LEU A 311 5.19 27.36 -24.53
N ASP A 312 4.18 26.64 -25.02
CA ASP A 312 2.85 27.21 -25.18
C ASP A 312 2.19 27.48 -23.82
N GLY A 313 1.73 28.72 -23.61
CA GLY A 313 1.14 29.15 -22.34
C GLY A 313 -0.13 28.39 -21.97
N GLN A 314 -0.90 27.91 -22.94
CA GLN A 314 -2.07 27.08 -22.67
C GLN A 314 -1.68 25.67 -22.24
N VAL A 315 -0.61 25.12 -22.80
CA VAL A 315 -0.05 23.82 -22.36
C VAL A 315 0.50 23.95 -20.93
N LEU A 316 1.17 25.06 -20.60
CA LEU A 316 1.58 25.35 -19.22
C LEU A 316 0.36 25.40 -18.29
N CYS A 317 -0.72 26.08 -18.68
CA CYS A 317 -1.97 26.08 -17.91
C CYS A 317 -2.53 24.67 -17.68
N LEU A 318 -2.50 23.77 -18.67
CA LEU A 318 -2.93 22.38 -18.49
C LEU A 318 -2.13 21.67 -17.40
N SER A 319 -0.84 21.96 -17.29
CA SER A 319 0.01 21.38 -16.25
C SER A 319 -0.34 21.89 -14.84
N ASP A 320 -0.94 23.08 -14.74
CA ASP A 320 -1.34 23.72 -13.48
C ASP A 320 -2.85 23.61 -13.21
N VAL A 321 -3.61 22.89 -14.04
CA VAL A 321 -5.07 22.76 -13.90
C VAL A 321 -5.48 22.16 -12.56
N VAL A 322 -4.64 21.26 -12.03
CA VAL A 322 -4.68 20.75 -10.66
C VAL A 322 -3.45 21.25 -9.92
N GLU A 323 -3.66 22.03 -8.85
CA GLU A 323 -2.59 22.62 -8.07
C GLU A 323 -1.64 21.56 -7.49
N TRP A 324 -0.35 21.88 -7.54
CA TRP A 324 0.67 21.14 -6.84
C TRP A 324 0.59 21.41 -5.33
N PRO A 325 0.81 20.41 -4.47
CA PRO A 325 0.99 20.68 -3.04
C PRO A 325 2.25 21.52 -2.93
N SER A 326 2.11 22.74 -2.43
CA SER A 326 3.27 23.58 -2.12
C SER A 326 4.20 22.79 -1.21
N LEU A 327 5.48 22.69 -1.60
CA LEU A 327 6.56 21.96 -0.89
C LEU A 327 6.74 22.34 0.60
N VAL A 328 5.99 23.32 1.09
CA VAL A 328 6.01 23.82 2.47
C VAL A 328 5.51 22.77 3.49
N THR A 329 4.75 21.75 3.09
CA THR A 329 4.23 20.74 4.03
C THR A 329 4.93 19.38 3.98
N ALA A 330 5.69 19.07 2.93
CA ALA A 330 6.29 17.73 2.75
C ALA A 330 7.41 17.39 3.77
N ARG A 331 7.95 18.39 4.49
CA ARG A 331 8.96 18.18 5.53
C ARG A 331 8.36 17.86 6.91
N ASP A 332 7.10 18.24 7.15
CA ASP A 332 6.41 18.06 8.46
C ASP A 332 5.23 17.07 8.40
N SER A 333 4.65 16.81 7.23
CA SER A 333 3.75 15.67 7.06
C SER A 333 4.58 14.45 6.71
N GLY A 334 4.89 13.63 7.71
CA GLY A 334 5.61 12.37 7.53
C GLY A 334 5.12 11.61 6.30
N ILE A 335 5.92 11.63 5.24
CA ILE A 335 5.81 10.78 4.04
C ILE A 335 5.85 9.27 4.40
N TRP A 336 5.98 8.94 5.68
CA TRP A 336 5.96 7.61 6.27
C TRP A 336 4.61 7.22 6.91
N SER A 337 3.60 8.09 6.98
CA SER A 337 2.27 7.73 7.54
C SER A 337 1.32 7.04 6.53
N ARG A 338 1.70 6.96 5.25
CA ARG A 338 1.04 6.09 4.24
C ARG A 338 1.82 4.80 3.99
N PHE A 339 2.40 4.18 5.02
CA PHE A 339 2.50 2.72 5.00
C PHE A 339 1.08 2.16 5.18
N ARG A 340 0.31 2.10 4.09
CA ARG A 340 -0.71 1.06 3.92
C ARG A 340 0.07 -0.26 4.06
N LEU A 341 0.03 -0.83 5.25
CA LEU A 341 0.30 -2.25 5.46
C LEU A 341 -0.79 -3.02 4.72
N GLY A 342 -0.65 -3.11 3.39
CA GLY A 342 -1.19 -4.22 2.63
C GLY A 342 -0.38 -5.43 3.07
N PHE A 343 -1.02 -6.28 3.86
CA PHE A 343 -0.55 -7.63 4.14
C PHE A 343 -0.42 -8.46 2.86
#